data_AF-A0A2S6WA90-F1
#
_entry.id   AF-A0A2S6WA90-F1
#
_cell.length_a   1.000
_cell.length_b   1.000
_cell.length_c   1.000
_cell.angle_alpha   90.00
_cell.angle_beta   90.00
_cell.angle_gamma   90.00
#
_symmetry.space_group_name_H-M   'P 1'
#
loop_
_entity.id
_entity.type
_entity.pdbx_description
1 polymer ?
#
loop_
_entity_poly.entity_id
_entity_poly.type
_entity_poly.pdbx_seq_one_letter_code
_entity_poly.pdbx_strand_id
1 'polypeptide(L)'
;MGDTDESSIIPLPGPDGHRQRPPDAPRPWENTDRAQAATEGATGPEPPAPPECPHCGLTGERHVTYYGTHVLLEPDMPVPAHMVPAWHRWYVDSDGTAWNSREDEPAPGAVCRVPHRIACPGLSPEEAGIWRWLDAVRAENARRARRKADGDTDPAELPNAG
;
A
#
# COMPACT_ATOMS: atom_id res chain seq x y z
N MET A 1 -11.16 -12.09 -61.08
CA MET A 1 -10.03 -12.78 -60.43
C MET A 1 -9.41 -11.79 -59.46
N GLY A 2 -9.45 -12.10 -58.18
CA GLY A 2 -8.99 -11.25 -57.08
C GLY A 2 -9.28 -11.99 -55.78
N ASP A 3 -8.45 -13.01 -55.50
CA ASP A 3 -8.45 -13.72 -54.24
C ASP A 3 -7.82 -12.84 -53.16
N THR A 4 -8.51 -12.69 -52.04
CA THR A 4 -7.88 -12.30 -50.77
C THR A 4 -8.70 -12.95 -49.66
N ASP A 5 -8.37 -14.21 -49.37
CA ASP A 5 -8.80 -14.86 -48.13
C ASP A 5 -7.56 -14.98 -47.24
N GLU A 6 -7.39 -13.99 -46.38
CA GLU A 6 -6.31 -13.95 -45.40
C GLU A 6 -6.63 -14.95 -44.29
N SER A 7 -6.21 -16.20 -44.50
CA SER A 7 -6.33 -17.26 -43.51
C SER A 7 -5.46 -16.93 -42.30
N SER A 8 -6.10 -16.53 -41.20
CA SER A 8 -5.48 -16.43 -39.88
C SER A 8 -5.10 -17.84 -39.40
N ILE A 9 -3.86 -18.25 -39.73
CA ILE A 9 -3.28 -19.50 -39.25
C ILE A 9 -2.77 -19.24 -37.84
N ILE A 10 -3.57 -19.62 -36.84
CA ILE A 10 -3.06 -19.78 -35.47
C ILE A 10 -2.03 -20.92 -35.51
N PRO A 11 -0.74 -20.67 -35.23
CA PRO A 11 0.27 -21.73 -35.26
C PRO A 11 -0.08 -22.77 -34.19
N LEU A 12 -0.24 -24.03 -34.60
CA LEU A 12 -0.40 -25.14 -33.66
C LEU A 12 0.85 -25.22 -32.77
N PRO A 13 0.72 -25.26 -31.44
CA PRO A 13 1.87 -25.35 -30.56
C PRO A 13 2.64 -26.64 -30.86
N GLY A 14 3.96 -26.51 -31.05
CA GLY A 14 4.85 -27.66 -31.25
C GLY A 14 4.84 -28.61 -30.04
N PRO A 15 5.46 -29.80 -30.14
CA PRO A 15 5.43 -30.84 -29.10
C PRO A 15 5.98 -30.39 -27.73
N ASP A 16 6.72 -29.28 -27.68
CA ASP A 16 7.25 -28.66 -26.46
C ASP A 16 6.40 -27.47 -25.94
N GLY A 17 5.30 -27.12 -26.60
CA GLY A 17 4.42 -26.02 -26.18
C GLY A 17 3.82 -26.23 -24.79
N HIS A 18 3.68 -27.49 -24.35
CA HIS A 18 3.26 -27.83 -22.99
C HIS A 18 4.36 -27.68 -21.92
N ARG A 19 5.63 -27.58 -22.34
CA ARG A 19 6.79 -27.40 -21.46
C ARG A 19 7.16 -25.93 -21.26
N GLN A 20 6.69 -25.05 -22.14
CA GLN A 20 6.90 -23.62 -22.01
C GLN A 20 5.84 -23.05 -21.08
N ARG A 21 6.29 -22.57 -19.92
CA ARG A 21 5.46 -21.77 -19.03
C ARG A 21 4.90 -20.58 -19.83
N PRO A 22 3.59 -20.28 -19.77
CA PRO A 22 3.05 -19.07 -20.38
C PRO A 22 3.86 -17.85 -19.95
N PRO A 23 4.14 -16.90 -20.86
CA PRO A 23 4.95 -15.72 -20.55
C PRO A 23 4.41 -14.92 -19.36
N ASP A 24 3.09 -14.96 -19.13
CA ASP A 24 2.40 -14.25 -18.05
C ASP A 24 2.05 -15.14 -16.84
N ALA A 25 2.47 -16.41 -16.80
CA ALA A 25 2.15 -17.26 -15.67
C ALA A 25 3.02 -16.86 -14.45
N PRO A 26 2.40 -16.43 -13.33
CA PRO A 26 3.12 -15.87 -12.20
C PRO A 26 4.10 -16.89 -11.63
N ARG A 27 5.35 -16.48 -11.39
CA ARG A 27 6.41 -17.36 -10.90
C ARG A 27 6.10 -17.85 -9.47
N PRO A 28 6.58 -19.02 -9.05
CA PRO A 28 6.25 -19.57 -7.73
C PRO A 28 6.65 -18.64 -6.57
N TRP A 29 7.76 -17.91 -6.73
CA TRP A 29 8.23 -16.93 -5.75
C TRP A 29 7.33 -15.69 -5.65
N GLU A 30 6.61 -15.30 -6.72
CA GLU A 30 5.72 -14.13 -6.68
C GLU A 30 4.56 -14.33 -5.69
N ASN A 31 4.08 -15.56 -5.54
CA ASN A 31 3.09 -15.89 -4.52
C ASN A 31 3.67 -15.76 -3.11
N THR A 32 4.91 -16.20 -2.92
CA THR A 32 5.62 -16.05 -1.64
C THR A 32 5.87 -14.58 -1.31
N ASP A 33 6.32 -13.79 -2.28
CA ASP A 33 6.57 -12.35 -2.13
C ASP A 33 5.28 -11.59 -1.84
N ARG A 34 4.18 -11.95 -2.51
CA ARG A 34 2.86 -11.36 -2.23
C ARG A 34 2.34 -11.72 -0.84
N ALA A 35 2.54 -12.97 -0.41
CA ALA A 35 2.16 -13.39 0.94
C ALA A 35 3.00 -12.64 2.00
N GLN A 36 4.31 -12.53 1.78
CA GLN A 36 5.23 -11.77 2.64
C GLN A 36 4.82 -10.30 2.71
N ALA A 37 4.54 -9.67 1.56
CA ALA A 37 4.07 -8.30 1.49
C ALA A 37 2.78 -8.08 2.29
N ALA A 38 1.82 -9.01 2.17
CA ALA A 38 0.58 -8.95 2.94
C ALA A 38 0.83 -9.06 4.45
N THR A 39 1.74 -9.95 4.87
CA THR A 39 2.16 -10.08 6.28
C THR A 39 2.81 -8.80 6.81
N GLU A 40 3.63 -8.13 6.01
CA GLU A 40 4.28 -6.85 6.38
C GLU A 40 3.33 -5.64 6.33
N GLY A 41 2.10 -5.82 5.83
CA GLY A 41 1.07 -4.79 5.76
C GLY A 41 1.04 -3.99 4.46
N ALA A 42 1.73 -4.44 3.40
CA ALA A 42 1.60 -3.91 2.04
C ALA A 42 0.31 -4.40 1.37
N THR A 43 -0.82 -4.00 1.94
CA THR A 43 -2.18 -4.30 1.46
C THR A 43 -2.85 -3.06 0.88
N GLY A 44 -2.07 -2.13 0.35
CA GLY A 44 -2.55 -0.89 -0.26
C GLY A 44 -3.25 -1.15 -1.61
N PRO A 45 -4.21 -0.31 -2.02
CA PRO A 45 -4.87 -0.44 -3.31
C PRO A 45 -3.89 -0.35 -4.48
N GLU A 46 -3.89 -1.35 -5.37
CA GLU A 46 -3.08 -1.34 -6.59
C GLU A 46 -3.61 -0.29 -7.60
N PRO A 47 -2.72 0.44 -8.31
CA PRO A 47 -3.14 1.28 -9.43
C PRO A 47 -3.94 0.48 -10.47
N PRO A 48 -4.98 1.08 -11.11
CA PRO A 48 -5.33 2.50 -11.12
C PRO A 48 -6.28 2.93 -9.98
N ALA A 49 -6.57 2.06 -8.99
CA ALA A 49 -7.45 2.43 -7.89
C ALA A 49 -6.91 3.67 -7.16
N PRO A 50 -7.76 4.55 -6.59
CA PRO A 50 -7.29 5.68 -5.82
C PRO A 50 -6.58 5.18 -4.55
N PRO A 51 -5.62 5.95 -3.99
CA PRO A 51 -4.90 5.59 -2.77
C PRO A 51 -5.76 5.85 -1.52
N GLU A 52 -6.98 5.32 -1.51
CA GLU A 52 -7.94 5.46 -0.43
C GLU A 52 -8.09 4.15 0.34
N CYS A 53 -8.16 4.23 1.66
CA CYS A 53 -8.42 3.08 2.49
C CYS A 53 -9.84 2.56 2.26
N PRO A 54 -10.04 1.27 1.89
CA PRO A 54 -11.37 0.72 1.68
C PRO A 54 -12.20 0.62 2.97
N HIS A 55 -11.57 0.75 4.15
CA HIS A 55 -12.24 0.60 5.44
C HIS A 55 -12.72 1.93 6.04
N CYS A 56 -11.99 3.03 5.83
CA CYS A 56 -12.34 4.33 6.40
C CYS A 56 -12.45 5.46 5.37
N GLY A 57 -12.13 5.19 4.11
CA GLY A 57 -12.19 6.16 3.01
C GLY A 57 -11.10 7.22 3.03
N LEU A 58 -10.18 7.23 4.01
CA LEU A 58 -9.10 8.22 4.05
C LEU A 58 -8.06 7.97 2.97
N THR A 59 -7.55 9.05 2.39
CA THR A 59 -6.44 9.02 1.45
C THR A 59 -5.13 8.84 2.22
N GLY A 60 -4.30 7.91 1.78
CA GLY A 60 -2.96 7.70 2.31
C GLY A 60 -1.88 7.89 1.25
N GLU A 61 -0.62 7.83 1.68
CA GLU A 61 0.53 7.84 0.78
C GLU A 61 0.78 6.43 0.25
N ARG A 62 0.51 6.20 -1.03
CA ARG A 62 0.75 4.90 -1.67
C ARG A 62 2.17 4.80 -2.21
N HIS A 63 2.88 3.77 -1.80
CA HIS A 63 4.21 3.43 -2.31
C HIS A 63 4.25 1.99 -2.83
N VAL A 64 4.97 1.76 -3.93
CA VAL A 64 5.31 0.40 -4.37
C VAL A 64 6.37 -0.18 -3.44
N THR A 65 6.36 -1.48 -3.24
CA THR A 65 7.36 -2.20 -2.44
C THR A 65 8.29 -3.01 -3.34
N TYR A 66 9.41 -3.49 -2.80
CA TYR A 66 10.28 -4.41 -3.54
C TYR A 66 9.61 -5.74 -3.92
N TYR A 67 8.45 -6.06 -3.35
CA TYR A 67 7.63 -7.21 -3.74
C TYR A 67 6.71 -6.93 -4.94
N GLY A 68 6.74 -5.72 -5.50
CA GLY A 68 5.85 -5.27 -6.58
C GLY A 68 4.40 -5.01 -6.13
N THR A 69 4.12 -5.12 -4.83
CA THR A 69 2.83 -4.77 -4.21
C THR A 69 2.87 -3.36 -3.63
N HIS A 70 1.74 -2.85 -3.17
CA HIS A 70 1.64 -1.47 -2.69
C HIS A 70 1.34 -1.43 -1.19
N VAL A 71 1.98 -0.51 -0.48
CA VAL A 71 1.64 -0.15 0.90
C VAL A 71 0.93 1.21 0.90
N LEU A 72 -0.02 1.38 1.81
CA LEU A 72 -0.66 2.66 2.08
C LEU A 72 -0.18 3.17 3.45
N LEU A 73 0.54 4.29 3.46
CA LEU A 73 1.15 4.89 4.65
C LEU A 73 0.30 6.08 5.14
N GLU A 74 0.39 6.36 6.44
CA GLU A 74 -0.17 7.59 7.01
C GLU A 74 0.50 8.82 6.36
N PRO A 75 -0.30 9.79 5.88
CA PRO A 75 0.22 10.97 5.19
C PRO A 75 0.94 11.91 6.16
N ASP A 76 2.04 12.48 5.69
CA ASP A 76 2.87 13.49 6.37
C ASP A 76 3.26 13.14 7.82
N MET A 77 3.46 11.85 8.11
CA MET A 77 3.71 11.35 9.45
C MET A 77 5.04 10.56 9.57
N PRO A 78 6.19 11.25 9.58
CA PRO A 78 7.44 10.65 10.03
C PRO A 78 7.41 10.39 11.54
N VAL A 79 7.82 9.20 11.98
CA VAL A 79 7.85 8.79 13.40
C VAL A 79 9.23 8.22 13.74
N PRO A 80 9.81 8.54 14.91
CA PRO A 80 11.01 7.85 15.37
C PRO A 80 10.79 6.34 15.38
N ALA A 81 11.66 5.59 14.69
CA ALA A 81 11.41 4.18 14.40
C ALA A 81 11.35 3.31 15.67
N HIS A 82 12.00 3.73 16.76
CA HIS A 82 11.94 3.04 18.06
C HIS A 82 10.59 3.18 18.78
N MET A 83 9.72 4.09 18.34
CA MET A 83 8.36 4.24 18.88
C MET A 83 7.32 3.41 18.11
N VAL A 84 7.69 2.88 16.96
CA VAL A 84 6.82 2.09 16.09
C VAL A 84 7.13 0.61 16.30
N PRO A 85 6.11 -0.26 16.45
CA PRO A 85 6.36 -1.67 16.71
C PRO A 85 7.12 -2.34 15.54
N ALA A 86 7.82 -3.43 15.87
CA ALA A 86 8.32 -4.36 14.86
C ALA A 86 7.20 -4.74 13.87
N TRP A 87 7.58 -5.06 12.64
CA TRP A 87 6.66 -5.35 11.52
C TRP A 87 5.83 -4.17 11.00
N HIS A 88 5.82 -3.03 11.69
CA HIS A 88 5.07 -1.83 11.27
C HIS A 88 5.97 -0.65 10.89
N ARG A 89 7.28 -0.88 10.82
CA ARG A 89 8.28 0.14 10.47
C ARG A 89 8.54 0.11 8.97
N TRP A 90 7.96 1.07 8.28
CA TRP A 90 8.14 1.25 6.85
C TRP A 90 9.13 2.37 6.55
N TYR A 91 10.00 2.16 5.59
CA TYR A 91 10.94 3.16 5.09
C TYR A 91 10.68 3.36 3.60
N VAL A 92 10.94 4.56 3.10
CA VAL A 92 10.81 4.91 1.68
C VAL A 92 12.18 5.37 1.21
N ASP A 93 12.69 4.74 0.16
CA ASP A 93 13.98 5.12 -0.43
C ASP A 93 13.86 6.35 -1.36
N SER A 94 14.98 6.75 -1.96
CA SER A 94 15.02 7.87 -2.91
C SER A 94 14.19 7.66 -4.17
N ASP A 95 13.93 6.40 -4.53
CA ASP A 95 13.15 6.01 -5.71
C ASP A 95 11.65 5.93 -5.39
N GLY A 96 11.27 6.21 -4.13
CA GLY A 96 9.89 6.11 -3.66
C GLY A 96 9.44 4.70 -3.37
N THR A 97 10.36 3.71 -3.37
CA THR A 97 10.07 2.31 -3.06
C THR A 97 10.09 2.10 -1.55
N ALA A 98 9.03 1.48 -1.05
CA ALA A 98 8.85 1.22 0.37
C ALA A 98 9.35 -0.18 0.76
N TRP A 99 9.94 -0.29 1.94
CA TRP A 99 10.37 -1.55 2.52
C TRP A 99 10.16 -1.58 4.03
N ASN A 100 9.96 -2.78 4.57
CA ASN A 100 9.72 -3.01 5.99
C ASN A 100 10.96 -3.61 6.66
N SER A 101 11.36 -3.10 7.81
CA SER A 101 12.53 -3.64 8.54
C SER A 101 12.20 -4.87 9.40
N ARG A 102 10.97 -5.40 9.34
CA ARG A 102 10.49 -6.57 10.08
C ARG A 102 10.81 -6.44 11.58
N GLU A 103 11.48 -7.43 12.16
CA GLU A 103 11.96 -7.44 13.54
C GLU A 103 13.26 -6.64 13.79
N ASP A 104 13.99 -6.21 12.76
CA ASP A 104 15.32 -5.62 12.90
C ASP A 104 15.32 -4.37 13.81
N GLU A 105 16.30 -4.25 14.69
CA GLU A 105 16.42 -3.08 15.56
C GLU A 105 16.69 -1.81 14.71
N PRO A 106 15.96 -0.70 14.95
CA PRO A 106 16.15 0.49 14.13
C PRO A 106 17.47 1.17 14.50
N ALA A 107 18.19 1.69 13.51
CA ALA A 107 19.39 2.46 13.76
C ALA A 107 19.10 3.68 14.68
N PRO A 108 20.08 4.13 15.50
CA PRO A 108 19.91 5.33 16.32
C PRO A 108 19.50 6.54 15.49
N GLY A 109 18.41 7.20 15.89
CA GLY A 109 17.86 8.35 15.17
C GLY A 109 17.09 8.03 13.90
N ALA A 110 16.89 6.75 13.56
CA ALA A 110 16.09 6.36 12.40
C ALA A 110 14.64 6.86 12.52
N VAL A 111 14.10 7.27 11.40
CA VAL A 111 12.71 7.72 11.24
C VAL A 111 12.06 6.82 10.22
N CYS A 112 10.87 6.31 10.55
CA CYS A 112 10.08 5.47 9.67
C CYS A 112 8.72 6.13 9.40
N ARG A 113 7.93 5.47 8.56
CA ARG A 113 6.54 5.77 8.25
C ARG A 113 5.66 4.70 8.89
N VAL A 114 4.41 5.08 9.16
CA VAL A 114 3.41 4.23 9.79
C VAL A 114 2.45 3.72 8.72
N PRO A 115 2.17 2.41 8.63
CA PRO A 115 1.18 1.90 7.69
C PRO A 115 -0.21 2.33 8.13
N HIS A 116 -1.02 2.81 7.19
CA HIS A 116 -2.37 3.28 7.48
C HIS A 116 -3.23 2.19 8.13
N ARG A 117 -2.96 0.91 7.84
CA ARG A 117 -3.66 -0.24 8.41
C ARG A 117 -3.76 -0.19 9.95
N ILE A 118 -2.68 0.14 10.66
CA ILE A 118 -2.68 0.15 12.13
C ILE A 118 -3.28 1.44 12.72
N ALA A 119 -3.26 2.52 11.94
CA ALA A 119 -3.85 3.80 12.29
C ALA A 119 -5.30 3.96 11.77
N CYS A 120 -5.80 2.98 11.02
CA CYS A 120 -7.14 2.99 10.44
C CYS A 120 -8.21 2.84 11.54
N PRO A 121 -9.18 3.77 11.63
CA PRO A 121 -10.27 3.69 12.61
C PRO A 121 -11.32 2.63 12.25
N GLY A 122 -11.36 2.20 10.98
CA GLY A 122 -12.28 1.15 10.49
C GLY A 122 -11.76 -0.28 10.71
N LEU A 123 -10.55 -0.43 11.25
CA LEU A 123 -9.94 -1.72 11.59
C LEU A 123 -9.71 -1.81 13.10
N SER A 124 -9.70 -3.01 13.66
CA SER A 124 -9.29 -3.25 15.06
C SER A 124 -8.04 -4.14 15.06
N PRO A 125 -6.85 -3.56 14.83
CA PRO A 125 -5.60 -4.30 14.84
C PRO A 125 -5.25 -4.74 16.26
N GLU A 126 -4.47 -5.82 16.38
CA GLU A 126 -4.05 -6.38 17.67
C GLU A 126 -3.24 -5.38 18.50
N GLU A 127 -2.58 -4.43 17.84
CA GLU A 127 -1.78 -3.38 18.50
C GLU A 127 -2.63 -2.23 19.09
N ALA A 128 -3.95 -2.21 18.83
CA ALA A 128 -4.83 -1.18 19.36
C ALA A 128 -4.82 -1.18 20.90
N GLY A 129 -4.67 -0.01 21.52
CA GLY A 129 -4.60 0.11 22.98
C GLY A 129 -3.25 -0.22 23.60
N ILE A 130 -2.27 -0.73 22.82
CA ILE A 130 -0.91 -0.96 23.33
C ILE A 130 -0.13 0.36 23.37
N TRP A 131 -0.24 1.17 22.31
CA TRP A 131 0.54 2.39 22.13
C TRP A 131 -0.35 3.64 22.15
N ARG A 132 -0.22 4.44 23.21
CA ARG A 132 -1.06 5.64 23.43
C ARG A 132 -1.00 6.65 22.27
N TRP A 133 0.16 6.80 21.63
CA TRP A 133 0.31 7.70 20.49
C TRP A 133 -0.46 7.19 19.27
N LEU A 134 -0.48 5.87 19.03
CA LEU A 134 -1.22 5.26 17.93
C LEU A 134 -2.73 5.40 18.15
N ASP A 135 -3.19 5.25 19.40
CA ASP A 135 -4.60 5.52 19.74
C ASP A 135 -5.01 6.96 19.41
N ALA A 136 -4.13 7.93 19.66
CA ALA A 136 -4.38 9.33 19.33
C ALA A 136 -4.48 9.55 17.80
N VAL A 137 -3.61 8.90 17.02
CA VAL A 137 -3.66 8.94 15.55
C VAL A 137 -4.97 8.33 15.05
N ARG A 138 -5.36 7.16 15.57
CA ARG A 138 -6.62 6.49 15.21
C ARG A 138 -7.83 7.36 15.53
N ALA A 139 -7.83 8.06 16.67
CA ALA A 139 -8.89 8.98 17.04
C ALA A 139 -8.97 10.19 16.09
N GLU A 140 -7.84 10.74 15.67
CA GLU A 140 -7.83 11.82 14.67
C GLU A 140 -8.30 11.32 13.29
N ASN A 141 -7.85 10.15 12.86
CA ASN A 141 -8.32 9.54 11.63
C ASN A 141 -9.82 9.26 11.67
N ALA A 142 -10.37 8.85 12.82
CA ALA A 142 -11.83 8.71 12.99
C ALA A 142 -12.56 10.05 12.78
N ARG A 143 -12.00 11.17 13.28
CA ARG A 143 -12.57 12.50 13.03
C ARG A 143 -12.48 12.91 11.57
N ARG A 144 -11.33 12.69 10.92
CA ARG A 144 -11.13 12.96 9.49
C ARG A 144 -12.09 12.16 8.62
N ALA A 145 -12.24 10.87 8.91
CA ALA A 145 -13.12 9.98 8.16
C ALA A 145 -14.59 10.44 8.26
N ARG A 146 -15.03 10.87 9.44
CA ARG A 146 -16.36 11.45 9.64
C ARG A 146 -16.55 12.74 8.84
N ARG A 147 -15.63 13.70 8.93
CA ARG A 147 -15.69 14.94 8.12
C ARG A 147 -15.80 14.65 6.63
N LYS A 148 -14.97 13.73 6.12
CA LYS A 148 -15.03 13.29 4.71
C LYS A 148 -16.39 12.67 4.36
N ALA A 149 -16.93 11.81 5.21
CA ALA A 149 -18.23 11.16 5.00
C ALA A 149 -19.40 12.17 5.02
N ASP A 150 -19.30 13.21 5.86
CA ASP A 150 -20.29 14.28 5.97
C ASP A 150 -20.19 15.31 4.82
N GLY A 151 -19.19 15.16 3.92
CA GLY A 151 -18.96 16.05 2.79
C GLY A 151 -18.27 17.37 3.17
N ASP A 152 -17.74 17.45 4.39
CA ASP A 152 -17.02 18.62 4.89
C ASP A 152 -15.61 18.63 4.29
N THR A 153 -15.48 19.31 3.16
CA THR A 153 -14.18 19.64 2.56
C THR A 153 -13.46 20.58 3.52
N ASP A 154 -12.12 20.47 3.64
CA ASP A 154 -11.29 21.38 4.45
C ASP A 154 -11.78 22.84 4.37
N PRO A 155 -11.73 23.62 5.46
CA PRO A 155 -12.27 24.97 5.46
C PRO A 155 -11.63 25.76 4.32
N ALA A 156 -12.51 26.23 3.43
CA ALA A 156 -12.16 27.05 2.29
C ALA A 156 -11.14 28.13 2.68
N GLU A 157 -10.13 28.28 1.82
CA GLU A 157 -9.16 29.36 1.75
C GLU A 157 -9.68 30.64 2.45
N LEU A 158 -9.04 31.00 3.57
CA LEU A 158 -9.43 32.18 4.35
C LEU A 158 -9.49 33.40 3.42
N PRO A 159 -10.55 34.25 3.52
CA PRO A 159 -10.68 35.40 2.65
C PRO A 159 -9.48 36.33 2.82
N ASN A 160 -8.86 36.69 1.70
CA ASN A 160 -7.72 37.58 1.64
C ASN A 160 -8.13 38.95 2.20
N ALA A 161 -7.64 39.30 3.38
CA ALA A 161 -7.84 40.64 3.95
C ALA A 161 -6.95 41.61 3.18
N GLY A 162 -7.57 42.36 2.27
CA GLY A 162 -6.94 43.43 1.48
C GLY A 162 -6.56 44.65 2.30
#